data_AF-A0A081PKF7-F1
#
_entry.id   AF-A0A081PKF7-F1
#
_cell.length_a   1.000
_cell.length_b   1.000
_cell.length_c   1.000
_cell.angle_alpha   90.00
_cell.angle_beta   90.00
_cell.angle_gamma   90.00
#
_symmetry.space_group_name_H-M   'P 1'
#
loop_
_entity.id
_entity.type
_entity.pdbx_description
1 polymer ?
#
loop_
_entity_poly.entity_id
_entity_poly.type
_entity_poly.pdbx_seq_one_letter_code
_entity_poly.pdbx_strand_id
1 'polypeptide(L)'
;MYTLKNIVLADIGYIPGRQTDSNIALSGCFDMPQRLGKTSHSWADEPGIEPYVSLSDIQSGGFSGRNLNLTGFIKGTDREDCENKCKAVIGIFADLTDLIPLTSKWGQFMVLLNGVIQFKYLSNNYLTVDIPMREPEPIMPSELTFTGNNDTGIDGISFQQLGGAFLGLANRRNRPDSKASDITTYGKDGYQITQRYAQEMTLRMAIKQPTYELFKEKIDFLMSLFAAPGLRKIKIPNDLSREFFVKNGFTVNNLYSRPDFMFGIIECVIVQVEGIVKKYNQTITFPAIVNKFVDSEDFWPQVSVSSGLPITLTSSNESVAEVLSGNRIHITGIGQSIITATQPGNEQFNAATPKIQILRVTEANNQFTYTFPYPLS
;
A
#
# COMPACT_ATOMS: atom_id res chain seq x y z
N MET A 1 25.91 9.50 -16.37
CA MET A 1 25.64 9.70 -17.81
C MET A 1 24.17 9.39 -18.05
N TYR A 2 23.48 10.11 -18.93
CA TYR A 2 22.08 9.83 -19.27
C TYR A 2 22.03 9.16 -20.64
N THR A 3 21.31 8.05 -20.74
CA THR A 3 21.03 7.38 -22.00
C THR A 3 19.53 7.24 -22.19
N LEU A 4 19.05 7.40 -23.43
CA LEU A 4 17.68 7.12 -23.84
C LEU A 4 17.75 6.18 -25.05
N LYS A 5 17.03 5.05 -25.01
CA LYS A 5 17.04 4.08 -26.12
C LYS A 5 18.47 3.60 -26.46
N ASN A 6 19.32 3.46 -25.43
CA ASN A 6 20.75 3.18 -25.55
C ASN A 6 21.60 4.27 -26.25
N ILE A 7 21.03 5.42 -26.60
CA ILE A 7 21.75 6.57 -27.14
C ILE A 7 22.24 7.41 -25.95
N VAL A 8 23.54 7.68 -25.92
CA VAL A 8 24.14 8.58 -24.93
C VAL A 8 23.74 10.01 -25.28
N LEU A 9 23.02 10.67 -24.37
CA LEU A 9 22.54 12.02 -24.64
C LEU A 9 23.67 13.04 -24.80
N ALA A 10 24.81 12.82 -24.15
CA ALA A 10 25.98 13.69 -24.31
C ALA A 10 26.49 13.74 -25.76
N ASP A 11 26.35 12.64 -26.52
CA ASP A 11 26.82 12.54 -27.91
C ASP A 11 25.98 13.41 -28.86
N ILE A 12 24.72 13.65 -28.52
CA ILE A 12 23.83 14.58 -29.23
C ILE A 12 23.86 16.01 -28.63
N GLY A 13 24.87 16.31 -27.82
CA GLY A 13 25.10 17.64 -27.25
C GLY A 13 24.25 17.98 -26.02
N TYR A 14 23.59 16.99 -25.41
CA TYR A 14 22.83 17.20 -24.17
C TYR A 14 23.76 17.35 -22.96
N ILE A 15 23.50 18.40 -22.19
CA ILE A 15 24.16 18.70 -20.94
C ILE A 15 23.10 18.67 -19.84
N PRO A 16 23.25 17.82 -18.80
CA PRO A 16 22.30 17.76 -17.69
C PRO A 16 22.16 19.11 -17.01
N GLY A 17 20.91 19.57 -16.88
CA GLY A 17 20.59 20.83 -16.23
C GLY A 17 20.29 20.68 -14.76
N ARG A 18 19.66 21.72 -14.21
CA ARG A 18 19.14 21.75 -12.86
C ARG A 18 17.67 22.13 -12.92
N GLN A 19 16.86 21.41 -12.17
CA GLN A 19 15.47 21.78 -11.99
C GLN A 19 15.32 22.92 -11.00
N THR A 20 14.14 23.50 -10.97
CA THR A 20 13.76 24.44 -9.92
C THR A 20 14.00 23.81 -8.54
N ASP A 21 14.69 24.56 -7.68
CA ASP A 21 15.01 24.18 -6.30
C ASP A 21 15.78 22.87 -6.11
N SER A 22 16.39 22.33 -7.17
CA SER A 22 17.16 21.07 -7.15
C SER A 22 18.47 21.21 -7.93
N ASN A 23 19.41 20.27 -7.74
CA ASN A 23 20.66 20.25 -8.49
C ASN A 23 20.81 19.03 -9.42
N ILE A 24 19.72 18.28 -9.60
CA ILE A 24 19.64 17.14 -10.51
C ILE A 24 18.80 17.50 -11.75
N ALA A 25 19.03 16.78 -12.84
CA ALA A 25 18.35 16.99 -14.11
C ALA A 25 17.03 16.19 -14.25
N LEU A 26 16.87 15.09 -13.52
CA LEU A 26 15.73 14.17 -13.61
C LEU A 26 14.83 14.28 -12.38
N SER A 27 13.55 14.58 -12.58
CA SER A 27 12.55 14.81 -11.52
C SER A 27 11.58 13.65 -11.51
N GLY A 28 10.91 13.46 -10.38
CA GLY A 28 9.94 12.39 -10.19
C GLY A 28 10.57 11.00 -10.06
N CYS A 29 11.90 10.87 -10.17
CA CYS A 29 12.60 9.58 -10.10
C CYS A 29 12.50 8.89 -8.74
N PHE A 30 12.16 9.64 -7.68
CA PHE A 30 11.95 9.15 -6.32
C PHE A 30 10.50 9.27 -5.85
N ASP A 31 9.59 9.65 -6.74
CA ASP A 31 8.19 9.83 -6.38
C ASP A 31 7.50 8.47 -6.25
N MET A 32 6.66 8.36 -5.23
CA MET A 32 5.74 7.26 -5.07
C MET A 32 4.44 7.60 -5.82
N PRO A 33 4.04 6.81 -6.83
CA PRO A 33 2.78 7.05 -7.51
C PRO A 33 1.56 6.82 -6.61
N GLN A 34 0.43 7.40 -7.00
CA GLN A 34 -0.86 7.07 -6.40
C GLN A 34 -1.23 5.60 -6.69
N ARG A 35 -2.01 4.99 -5.80
CA ARG A 35 -2.61 3.68 -6.06
C ARG A 35 -3.72 3.80 -7.10
N LEU A 36 -3.87 2.81 -7.98
CA LEU A 36 -5.05 2.75 -8.85
C LEU A 36 -6.19 2.00 -8.14
N GLY A 37 -7.40 2.15 -8.67
CA GLY A 37 -8.60 1.55 -8.09
C GLY A 37 -9.27 2.43 -7.04
N LYS A 38 -10.36 1.91 -6.45
CA LYS A 38 -11.07 2.59 -5.36
C LYS A 38 -10.32 2.31 -4.06
N THR A 39 -9.50 3.27 -3.63
CA THR A 39 -8.71 3.18 -2.38
C THR A 39 -9.46 3.67 -1.16
N SER A 40 -10.53 4.44 -1.38
CA SER A 40 -11.42 4.92 -0.33
C SER A 40 -12.79 5.29 -0.90
N HIS A 41 -13.79 5.35 -0.03
CA HIS A 41 -15.14 5.81 -0.37
C HIS A 41 -15.58 6.90 0.60
N SER A 42 -16.15 7.98 0.06
CA SER A 42 -16.70 9.08 0.87
C SER A 42 -18.20 9.14 0.63
N TRP A 43 -18.97 8.61 1.58
CA TRP A 43 -20.43 8.63 1.51
C TRP A 43 -20.96 10.07 1.63
N ALA A 44 -22.05 10.40 0.95
CA ALA A 44 -22.64 11.73 0.98
C ALA A 44 -23.35 12.03 2.32
N ASP A 45 -23.81 10.97 2.97
CA ASP A 45 -24.60 10.92 4.20
C ASP A 45 -23.79 10.46 5.43
N GLU A 46 -22.48 10.23 5.29
CA GLU A 46 -21.57 10.04 6.44
C GLU A 46 -20.40 11.06 6.49
N PRO A 47 -20.04 11.52 7.71
CA PRO A 47 -18.84 12.33 7.90
C PRO A 47 -17.58 11.51 7.60
N GLY A 48 -16.59 12.13 6.95
CA GLY A 48 -15.28 11.52 6.74
C GLY A 48 -15.18 10.65 5.49
N ILE A 49 -14.33 9.62 5.57
CA ILE A 49 -14.01 8.72 4.47
C ILE A 49 -13.77 7.31 5.01
N GLU A 50 -14.32 6.31 4.33
CA GLU A 50 -14.07 4.90 4.60
C GLU A 50 -12.88 4.42 3.75
N PRO A 51 -11.78 3.96 4.36
CA PRO A 51 -10.66 3.38 3.64
C PRO A 51 -10.98 1.94 3.21
N TYR A 52 -10.61 1.55 1.99
CA TYR A 52 -10.61 0.13 1.63
C TYR A 52 -9.31 -0.51 2.15
N VAL A 53 -9.45 -1.39 3.15
CA VAL A 53 -8.33 -1.93 3.94
C VAL A 53 -7.91 -3.36 3.53
N SER A 54 -8.64 -4.03 2.65
CA SER A 54 -8.35 -5.43 2.31
C SER A 54 -7.21 -5.56 1.30
N LEU A 55 -6.37 -6.58 1.49
CA LEU A 55 -5.33 -6.97 0.52
C LEU A 55 -5.90 -7.19 -0.88
N SER A 56 -7.10 -7.79 -1.01
CA SER A 56 -7.74 -8.03 -2.31
C SER A 56 -8.18 -6.74 -3.01
N ASP A 57 -8.66 -5.75 -2.27
CA ASP A 57 -9.08 -4.45 -2.83
C ASP A 57 -7.87 -3.57 -3.19
N ILE A 58 -6.76 -3.73 -2.46
CA ILE A 58 -5.50 -3.01 -2.70
C ILE A 58 -4.66 -3.68 -3.80
N GLN A 59 -4.62 -5.01 -3.86
CA GLN A 59 -3.85 -5.78 -4.85
C GLN A 59 -4.45 -5.72 -6.26
N SER A 60 -5.78 -5.60 -6.38
CA SER A 60 -6.45 -5.51 -7.69
C SER A 60 -6.19 -4.17 -8.40
N GLY A 61 -5.71 -3.15 -7.68
CA GLY A 61 -5.41 -1.83 -8.24
C GLY A 61 -3.98 -1.65 -8.75
N GLY A 62 -2.96 -2.23 -8.11
CA GLY A 62 -1.58 -1.84 -8.42
C GLY A 62 -1.31 -0.34 -8.20
N PHE A 63 -0.24 0.18 -8.79
CA PHE A 63 0.13 1.59 -8.71
C PHE A 63 0.00 2.28 -10.07
N SER A 64 -0.33 3.56 -10.05
CA SER A 64 -0.34 4.39 -11.26
C SER A 64 1.08 4.57 -11.76
N GLY A 65 1.20 5.01 -13.01
CA GLY A 65 2.45 5.59 -13.49
C GLY A 65 2.86 6.85 -12.73
N ARG A 66 4.15 7.17 -12.76
CA ARG A 66 4.73 8.43 -12.27
C ARG A 66 5.22 9.30 -13.42
N ASN A 67 5.17 10.61 -13.22
CA ASN A 67 5.68 11.57 -14.18
C ASN A 67 7.17 11.80 -13.92
N LEU A 68 7.94 11.89 -15.01
CA LEU A 68 9.36 12.19 -14.98
C LEU A 68 9.60 13.39 -15.88
N ASN A 69 10.47 14.32 -15.50
CA ASN A 69 10.92 15.37 -16.42
C ASN A 69 12.45 15.45 -16.42
N LEU A 70 13.02 15.37 -17.62
CA LEU A 70 14.45 15.50 -17.84
C LEU A 70 14.76 16.90 -18.39
N THR A 71 15.37 17.72 -17.55
CA THR A 71 15.73 19.10 -17.85
C THR A 71 17.22 19.23 -18.12
N GLY A 72 17.57 19.91 -19.20
CA GLY A 72 18.96 20.16 -19.54
C GLY A 72 19.17 21.24 -20.57
N PHE A 73 20.33 21.19 -21.20
CA PHE A 73 20.72 22.10 -22.25
C PHE A 73 21.19 21.32 -23.48
N ILE A 74 20.98 21.87 -24.66
CA ILE A 74 21.59 21.40 -25.90
C ILE A 74 22.65 22.42 -26.30
N LYS A 75 23.90 21.96 -26.43
CA LYS A 75 25.02 22.78 -26.90
C LYS A 75 25.37 22.46 -28.35
N GLY A 76 25.32 23.49 -29.20
CA GLY A 76 25.74 23.44 -30.60
C GLY A 76 26.99 24.26 -30.87
N THR A 77 27.56 24.11 -32.06
CA THR A 77 28.60 25.01 -32.59
C THR A 77 28.00 26.32 -33.11
N ASP A 78 26.80 26.24 -33.68
CA ASP A 78 26.00 27.33 -34.21
C ASP A 78 24.50 26.99 -34.08
N ARG A 79 23.66 27.88 -34.62
CA ARG A 79 22.20 27.75 -34.52
C ARG A 79 21.66 26.58 -35.34
N GLU A 80 22.29 26.23 -36.46
CA GLU A 80 21.88 25.15 -37.34
C GLU A 80 22.22 23.79 -36.72
N ASP A 81 23.42 23.63 -36.17
CA ASP A 81 23.83 22.45 -35.40
C ASP A 81 22.92 22.25 -34.17
N CYS A 82 22.56 23.34 -33.49
CA CYS A 82 21.57 23.31 -32.42
C CYS A 82 20.21 22.77 -32.90
N GLU A 83 19.69 23.21 -34.04
CA GLU A 83 18.42 22.70 -34.60
C GLU A 83 18.52 21.23 -35.00
N ASN A 84 19.64 20.82 -35.60
CA ASN A 84 19.89 19.42 -35.97
C ASN A 84 19.94 18.51 -34.73
N LYS A 85 20.56 18.96 -33.64
CA LYS A 85 20.57 18.26 -32.35
C LYS A 85 19.18 18.20 -31.71
N CYS A 86 18.38 19.27 -31.81
CA CYS A 86 16.99 19.23 -31.35
C CYS A 86 16.17 18.20 -32.13
N LYS A 87 16.32 18.15 -33.46
CA LYS A 87 15.70 17.12 -34.30
C LYS A 87 16.17 15.71 -33.92
N ALA A 88 17.45 15.53 -33.59
CA ALA A 88 17.96 14.25 -33.12
C ALA A 88 17.30 13.82 -31.81
N VAL A 89 17.14 14.73 -30.83
CA VAL A 89 16.42 14.45 -29.57
C VAL A 89 14.97 14.06 -29.84
N ILE A 90 14.27 14.79 -30.71
CA ILE A 90 12.87 14.47 -31.08
C ILE A 90 12.82 13.12 -31.79
N GLY A 91 13.79 12.83 -32.67
CA GLY A 91 13.91 11.59 -33.41
C GLY A 91 14.12 10.35 -32.53
N ILE A 92 14.63 10.49 -31.31
CA ILE A 92 14.67 9.37 -30.34
C ILE A 92 13.26 8.84 -30.06
N PHE A 93 12.30 9.75 -30.01
CA PHE A 93 10.90 9.47 -29.72
C PHE A 93 10.03 9.30 -30.97
N ALA A 94 10.59 9.47 -32.16
CA ALA A 94 9.90 9.15 -33.40
C ALA A 94 9.72 7.63 -33.51
N ASP A 95 8.54 7.20 -33.98
CA ASP A 95 8.21 5.81 -34.30
C ASP A 95 8.28 4.82 -33.11
N LEU A 96 7.88 5.25 -31.91
CA LEU A 96 7.82 4.36 -30.75
C LEU A 96 6.53 3.54 -30.72
N THR A 97 6.69 2.21 -30.72
CA THR A 97 5.63 1.25 -30.44
C THR A 97 5.57 0.84 -28.97
N ASP A 98 6.68 1.01 -28.24
CA ASP A 98 6.89 0.46 -26.90
C ASP A 98 7.63 1.44 -25.96
N LEU A 99 7.76 1.07 -24.68
CA LEU A 99 8.48 1.83 -23.67
C LEU A 99 10.00 1.87 -23.94
N ILE A 100 10.62 3.03 -23.67
CA ILE A 100 12.05 3.24 -23.85
C ILE A 100 12.78 3.17 -22.49
N PRO A 101 13.94 2.50 -22.39
CA PRO A 101 14.79 2.64 -21.22
C PRO A 101 15.47 4.02 -21.16
N LEU A 102 15.20 4.76 -20.10
CA LEU A 102 15.98 5.90 -19.63
C LEU A 102 16.94 5.41 -18.53
N THR A 103 18.24 5.39 -18.81
CA THR A 103 19.24 5.04 -17.79
C THR A 103 19.97 6.29 -17.32
N SER A 104 20.07 6.43 -16.01
CA SER A 104 20.74 7.54 -15.34
C SER A 104 21.52 7.05 -14.13
N LYS A 105 22.23 7.97 -13.45
CA LYS A 105 22.84 7.68 -12.14
C LYS A 105 21.79 7.26 -11.09
N TRP A 106 20.54 7.69 -11.26
CA TRP A 106 19.44 7.49 -10.30
C TRP A 106 18.67 6.19 -10.52
N GLY A 107 19.05 5.41 -11.54
CA GLY A 107 18.37 4.18 -11.91
C GLY A 107 18.00 4.14 -13.39
N GLN A 108 17.32 3.05 -13.74
CA GLN A 108 16.74 2.82 -15.05
C GLN A 108 15.22 2.90 -14.94
N PHE A 109 14.61 3.64 -15.87
CA PHE A 109 13.19 3.93 -15.90
C PHE A 109 12.63 3.55 -17.27
N MET A 110 11.51 2.84 -17.33
CA MET A 110 10.87 2.48 -18.61
C MET A 110 9.83 3.53 -18.95
N VAL A 111 10.15 4.42 -19.89
CA VAL A 111 9.43 5.67 -20.10
C VAL A 111 8.81 5.79 -21.48
N LEU A 112 7.72 6.56 -21.54
CA LEU A 112 7.13 7.10 -22.77
C LEU A 112 7.09 8.62 -22.69
N LEU A 113 6.95 9.27 -23.85
CA LEU A 113 6.79 10.73 -23.91
C LEU A 113 5.39 11.13 -23.43
N ASN A 114 5.32 12.06 -22.48
CA ASN A 114 4.06 12.46 -21.82
C ASN A 114 3.60 13.88 -22.18
N GLY A 115 4.24 14.50 -23.17
CA GLY A 115 3.93 15.86 -23.59
C GLY A 115 4.91 16.39 -24.63
N VAL A 116 4.74 17.66 -24.97
CA VAL A 116 5.61 18.34 -25.94
C VAL A 116 6.99 18.56 -25.32
N ILE A 117 8.04 18.18 -26.05
CA ILE A 117 9.42 18.52 -25.70
C ILE A 117 9.61 20.01 -25.93
N GLN A 118 9.95 20.76 -24.88
CA GLN A 118 10.12 22.20 -24.97
C GLN A 118 11.58 22.55 -25.17
N PHE A 119 11.85 23.37 -26.19
CA PHE A 119 13.16 23.97 -26.43
C PHE A 119 13.07 25.49 -26.34
N LYS A 120 14.03 26.15 -25.68
CA LYS A 120 14.11 27.61 -25.66
C LYS A 120 15.55 28.07 -25.87
N TYR A 121 15.78 29.00 -26.79
CA TYR A 121 17.10 29.58 -26.99
C TYR A 121 17.52 30.43 -25.80
N LEU A 122 18.72 30.18 -25.29
CA LEU A 122 19.42 31.07 -24.36
C LEU A 122 20.43 31.94 -25.11
N SER A 123 21.08 31.37 -26.12
CA SER A 123 21.98 32.05 -27.04
C SER A 123 22.05 31.28 -28.35
N ASN A 124 22.78 31.79 -29.34
CA ASN A 124 22.90 31.14 -30.67
C ASN A 124 23.39 29.68 -30.61
N ASN A 125 24.12 29.31 -29.55
CA ASN A 125 24.77 28.00 -29.43
C ASN A 125 24.21 27.17 -28.26
N TYR A 126 23.19 27.67 -27.55
CA TYR A 126 22.63 27.05 -26.37
C TYR A 126 21.11 27.13 -26.34
N LEU A 127 20.47 25.97 -26.12
CA LEU A 127 19.05 25.87 -25.83
C LEU A 127 18.83 25.18 -24.49
N THR A 128 17.80 25.59 -23.76
CA THR A 128 17.21 24.73 -22.71
C THR A 128 16.36 23.65 -23.37
N VAL A 129 16.31 22.48 -22.76
CA VAL A 129 15.42 21.39 -23.15
C VAL A 129 14.71 20.83 -21.92
N ASP A 130 13.39 20.65 -22.03
CA ASP A 130 12.55 19.95 -21.05
C ASP A 130 11.83 18.80 -21.76
N ILE A 131 12.11 17.57 -21.31
CA ILE A 131 11.56 16.34 -21.88
C ILE A 131 10.58 15.72 -20.86
N PRO A 132 9.27 16.00 -20.98
CA PRO A 132 8.26 15.41 -20.10
C PRO A 132 8.00 13.96 -20.49
N MET A 133 8.20 13.06 -19.54
CA MET A 133 8.08 11.62 -19.69
C MET A 133 7.13 11.05 -18.64
N ARG A 134 6.66 9.83 -18.88
CA ARG A 134 5.87 9.06 -17.92
C ARG A 134 6.38 7.64 -17.87
N GLU A 135 6.60 7.14 -16.67
CA GLU A 135 6.82 5.72 -16.42
C GLU A 135 5.48 5.11 -16.00
N PRO A 136 4.83 4.29 -16.84
CA PRO A 136 3.49 3.78 -16.57
C PRO A 136 3.47 2.74 -15.45
N GLU A 137 4.55 1.98 -15.29
CA GLU A 137 4.66 0.89 -14.31
C GLU A 137 5.94 1.04 -13.47
N PRO A 138 5.95 1.92 -12.46
CA PRO A 138 7.09 2.06 -11.57
C PRO A 138 7.27 0.80 -10.74
N ILE A 139 8.51 0.29 -10.68
CA ILE A 139 8.84 -0.86 -9.84
C ILE A 139 8.77 -0.41 -8.37
N MET A 140 7.83 -0.97 -7.63
CA MET A 140 7.71 -0.74 -6.19
C MET A 140 8.65 -1.66 -5.42
N PRO A 141 9.31 -1.17 -4.36
CA PRO A 141 10.15 -1.98 -3.51
C PRO A 141 9.31 -3.01 -2.74
N SER A 142 9.91 -4.18 -2.48
CA SER A 142 9.30 -5.22 -1.64
C SER A 142 9.15 -4.76 -0.19
N GLU A 143 8.31 -5.46 0.57
CA GLU A 143 8.12 -5.17 2.00
C GLU A 143 9.44 -5.31 2.76
N LEU A 144 9.81 -4.25 3.47
CA LEU A 144 10.95 -4.21 4.38
C LEU A 144 10.41 -4.12 5.81
N THR A 145 10.80 -5.05 6.67
CA THR A 145 10.31 -5.11 8.06
C THR A 145 11.21 -4.31 8.99
N PHE A 146 10.61 -3.42 9.77
CA PHE A 146 11.25 -2.74 10.89
C PHE A 146 10.29 -2.72 12.07
N THR A 147 10.78 -3.09 13.25
CA THR A 147 9.99 -3.03 14.48
C THR A 147 10.08 -1.64 15.08
N GLY A 148 8.94 -0.95 15.14
CA GLY A 148 8.82 0.33 15.84
C GLY A 148 8.81 0.12 17.35
N ASN A 149 9.78 0.69 18.06
CA ASN A 149 9.83 0.70 19.53
C ASN A 149 9.67 2.11 20.12
N ASN A 150 9.26 3.08 19.30
CA ASN A 150 9.18 4.48 19.71
C ASN A 150 7.74 4.95 19.88
N ASP A 151 7.58 5.89 20.81
CA ASP A 151 6.31 6.56 21.05
C ASP A 151 5.95 7.59 19.97
N THR A 152 6.87 7.96 19.08
CA THR A 152 6.65 9.00 18.07
C THR A 152 7.17 8.55 16.71
N GLY A 153 6.52 9.05 15.65
CA GLY A 153 6.78 8.68 14.27
C GLY A 153 5.57 8.05 13.59
N ILE A 154 5.82 7.15 12.64
CA ILE A 154 4.80 6.41 11.87
C ILE A 154 4.87 4.95 12.29
N ASP A 155 3.76 4.38 12.78
CA ASP A 155 3.67 3.01 13.29
C ASP A 155 4.74 2.67 14.35
N GLY A 156 5.11 3.66 15.16
CA GLY A 156 6.15 3.53 16.18
C GLY A 156 7.59 3.55 15.64
N ILE A 157 7.77 3.78 14.34
CA ILE A 157 9.07 4.00 13.69
C ILE A 157 9.36 5.49 13.71
N SER A 158 10.46 5.90 14.35
CA SER A 158 10.77 7.32 14.48
C SER A 158 11.13 7.94 13.13
N PHE A 159 10.92 9.25 12.98
CA PHE A 159 11.30 9.95 11.74
C PHE A 159 12.80 9.82 11.41
N GLN A 160 13.64 9.71 12.44
CA GLN A 160 15.08 9.44 12.29
C GLN A 160 15.33 8.05 11.71
N GLN A 161 14.60 7.02 12.18
CA GLN A 161 14.68 5.66 11.64
C GLN A 161 14.16 5.58 10.19
N LEU A 162 13.13 6.37 9.87
CA LEU A 162 12.63 6.59 8.50
C LEU A 162 13.64 7.33 7.60
N GLY A 163 14.82 7.71 8.12
CA GLY A 163 15.92 8.28 7.35
C GLY A 163 15.98 9.80 7.35
N GLY A 164 15.21 10.49 8.19
CA GLY A 164 15.06 11.93 8.08
C GLY A 164 14.61 12.66 9.34
N ALA A 165 14.26 13.92 9.17
CA ALA A 165 13.67 14.76 10.18
C ALA A 165 12.25 15.14 9.76
N PHE A 166 11.33 15.14 10.73
CA PHE A 166 9.99 15.69 10.53
C PHE A 166 10.08 17.21 10.40
N LEU A 167 9.53 17.76 9.32
CA LEU A 167 9.48 19.21 9.09
C LEU A 167 8.16 19.81 9.55
N GLY A 168 7.06 19.06 9.39
CA GLY A 168 5.75 19.55 9.80
C GLY A 168 4.60 18.72 9.25
N LEU A 169 3.43 18.98 9.83
CA LEU A 169 2.14 18.46 9.37
C LEU A 169 1.21 19.65 9.13
N ALA A 170 1.13 20.08 7.87
CA ALA A 170 0.30 21.22 7.48
C ALA A 170 -1.18 20.85 7.42
N ASN A 171 -2.06 21.86 7.51
CA ASN A 171 -3.52 21.74 7.43
C ASN A 171 -4.20 20.92 8.55
N ARG A 172 -3.44 20.40 9.52
CA ARG A 172 -3.96 19.61 10.67
C ARG A 172 -4.95 20.35 11.58
N ARG A 173 -4.98 21.69 11.56
CA ARG A 173 -5.94 22.50 12.33
C ARG A 173 -7.06 23.09 11.48
N ASN A 174 -6.97 22.92 10.15
CA ASN A 174 -7.94 23.47 9.24
C ASN A 174 -9.20 22.62 9.29
N ARG A 175 -10.36 23.27 9.25
CA ARG A 175 -11.63 22.57 9.09
C ARG A 175 -11.66 21.95 7.68
N PRO A 176 -11.97 20.64 7.55
CA PRO A 176 -12.19 20.03 6.25
C PRO A 176 -13.37 20.68 5.53
N ASP A 177 -13.34 20.63 4.20
CA ASP A 177 -14.43 21.16 3.39
C ASP A 177 -15.75 20.42 3.68
N SER A 178 -16.87 21.05 3.36
CA SER A 178 -18.21 20.52 3.64
C SER A 178 -18.83 19.89 2.40
N LYS A 179 -19.31 18.65 2.52
CA LYS A 179 -20.24 18.02 1.57
C LYS A 179 -21.60 18.66 1.78
N ALA A 180 -22.19 19.27 0.77
CA ALA A 180 -23.54 19.83 0.84
C ALA A 180 -24.52 18.94 0.06
N SER A 181 -25.68 18.66 0.66
CA SER A 181 -26.83 18.08 -0.03
C SER A 181 -28.00 19.05 0.09
N ASP A 182 -28.50 19.53 -1.05
CA ASP A 182 -29.63 20.45 -1.14
C ASP A 182 -30.94 19.69 -0.92
N ILE A 183 -31.70 20.07 0.09
CA ILE A 183 -33.09 19.61 0.26
C ILE A 183 -34.00 20.75 -0.20
N THR A 184 -34.64 20.55 -1.36
CA THR A 184 -35.67 21.45 -1.85
C THR A 184 -37.04 20.82 -1.59
N THR A 185 -37.88 21.52 -0.82
CA THR A 185 -39.29 21.13 -0.58
C THR A 185 -40.17 22.24 -1.11
N TYR A 186 -41.21 21.88 -1.86
CA TYR A 186 -42.13 22.85 -2.45
C TYR A 186 -42.76 23.76 -1.39
N GLY A 187 -42.64 25.08 -1.56
CA GLY A 187 -43.21 26.10 -0.67
C GLY A 187 -42.39 26.45 0.57
N LYS A 188 -41.14 25.97 0.69
CA LYS A 188 -40.19 26.37 1.75
C LYS A 188 -38.84 26.71 1.14
N ASP A 189 -38.12 27.63 1.77
CA ASP A 189 -36.71 27.86 1.45
C ASP A 189 -35.91 26.57 1.70
N GLY A 190 -35.12 26.16 0.71
CA GLY A 190 -34.25 25.00 0.83
C GLY A 190 -33.19 25.22 1.89
N TYR A 191 -32.80 24.15 2.58
CA TYR A 191 -31.65 24.15 3.48
C TYR A 191 -30.67 23.06 3.09
N GLN A 192 -29.39 23.30 3.36
CA GLN A 192 -28.32 22.34 3.09
C GLN A 192 -28.02 21.52 4.34
N ILE A 193 -28.05 20.20 4.21
CA ILE A 193 -27.39 19.34 5.20
C ILE A 193 -25.93 19.29 4.79
N THR A 194 -25.05 19.84 5.65
CA THR A 194 -23.61 19.80 5.41
C THR A 194 -22.95 18.73 6.26
N GLN A 195 -22.24 17.83 5.62
CA GLN A 195 -21.33 16.89 6.28
C GLN A 195 -19.89 17.25 5.99
N ARG A 196 -18.91 16.66 6.70
CA ARG A 196 -17.49 17.00 6.51
C ARG A 196 -16.82 15.97 5.61
N TYR A 197 -15.96 16.44 4.71
CA TYR A 197 -14.94 15.58 4.12
C TYR A 197 -13.95 15.10 5.17
N ALA A 198 -13.22 14.03 4.87
CA ALA A 198 -12.09 13.63 5.67
C ALA A 198 -11.01 14.71 5.66
N GLN A 199 -10.28 14.81 6.77
CA GLN A 199 -9.23 15.82 6.89
C GLN A 199 -8.00 15.38 6.09
N GLU A 200 -7.63 16.18 5.08
CA GLU A 200 -6.36 16.03 4.38
C GLU A 200 -5.28 16.88 5.06
N MET A 201 -4.13 16.25 5.33
CA MET A 201 -2.98 16.90 5.93
C MET A 201 -1.75 16.66 5.06
N THR A 202 -0.83 17.62 5.01
CA THR A 202 0.42 17.46 4.25
C THR A 202 1.54 17.15 5.21
N LEU A 203 2.01 15.90 5.20
CA LEU A 203 3.20 15.46 5.90
C LEU A 203 4.43 15.91 5.11
N ARG A 204 5.32 16.65 5.79
CA ARG A 204 6.60 17.08 5.24
C ARG A 204 7.75 16.48 6.04
N MET A 205 8.67 15.84 5.34
CA MET A 205 9.86 15.21 5.93
C MET A 205 11.10 15.54 5.10
N ALA A 206 12.22 15.83 5.76
CA ALA A 206 13.51 15.97 5.11
C ALA A 206 14.31 14.69 5.26
N ILE A 207 14.74 14.08 4.17
CA ILE A 207 15.69 12.96 4.19
C ILE A 207 17.06 13.51 3.81
N LYS A 208 18.04 13.27 4.66
CA LYS A 208 19.45 13.59 4.40
C LYS A 208 20.29 12.36 4.72
N GLN A 209 20.96 11.83 3.71
CA GLN A 209 21.83 10.64 3.84
C GLN A 209 23.21 10.94 3.27
N PRO A 210 24.28 10.27 3.75
CA PRO A 210 25.63 10.55 3.28
C PRO A 210 25.87 10.05 1.85
N THR A 211 25.16 9.02 1.41
CA THR A 211 25.29 8.45 0.06
C THR A 211 23.94 8.33 -0.65
N TYR A 212 23.99 8.18 -1.98
CA TYR A 212 22.80 7.96 -2.80
C TYR A 212 22.14 6.61 -2.49
N GLU A 213 22.94 5.58 -2.24
CA GLU A 213 22.45 4.23 -1.96
C GLU A 213 21.62 4.20 -0.67
N LEU A 214 22.11 4.85 0.39
CA LEU A 214 21.37 4.99 1.64
C LEU A 214 20.15 5.90 1.49
N PHE A 215 20.25 6.97 0.70
CA PHE A 215 19.10 7.81 0.40
C PHE A 215 17.99 7.00 -0.28
N LYS A 216 18.35 6.21 -1.29
CA LYS A 216 17.42 5.36 -2.03
C LYS A 216 16.80 4.31 -1.12
N GLU A 217 17.58 3.63 -0.27
CA GLU A 217 17.06 2.66 0.69
C GLU A 217 16.00 3.27 1.62
N LYS A 218 16.20 4.51 2.09
CA LYS A 218 15.22 5.20 2.95
C LYS A 218 13.96 5.63 2.20
N ILE A 219 14.08 6.02 0.94
CA ILE A 219 12.92 6.28 0.08
C ILE A 219 12.14 4.98 -0.17
N ASP A 220 12.84 3.90 -0.55
CA ASP A 220 12.24 2.61 -0.83
C ASP A 220 11.54 2.03 0.40
N PHE A 221 12.10 2.26 1.59
CA PHE A 221 11.46 1.92 2.86
C PHE A 221 10.16 2.70 3.09
N LEU A 222 10.15 4.01 2.86
CA LEU A 222 8.93 4.80 3.01
C LEU A 222 7.86 4.39 1.99
N MET A 223 8.29 4.08 0.76
CA MET A 223 7.41 3.56 -0.28
C MET A 223 6.78 2.23 0.16
N SER A 224 7.57 1.28 0.66
CA SER A 224 7.04 -0.02 1.09
C SER A 224 6.12 0.11 2.30
N LEU A 225 6.43 0.98 3.26
CA LEU A 225 5.57 1.27 4.41
C LEU A 225 4.20 1.79 3.99
N PHE A 226 4.16 2.75 3.06
CA PHE A 226 2.90 3.30 2.54
C PHE A 226 2.22 2.40 1.49
N ALA A 227 2.96 1.47 0.88
CA ALA A 227 2.47 0.49 -0.07
C ALA A 227 1.84 -0.75 0.61
N ALA A 228 2.26 -1.08 1.82
CA ALA A 228 1.66 -2.17 2.59
C ALA A 228 0.17 -1.89 2.92
N PRO A 229 -0.65 -2.94 3.08
CA PRO A 229 -2.07 -2.81 3.42
C PRO A 229 -2.28 -2.27 4.84
N GLY A 230 -3.50 -1.81 5.13
CA GLY A 230 -3.91 -1.33 6.45
C GLY A 230 -3.71 0.17 6.65
N LEU A 231 -4.31 0.68 7.73
CA LEU A 231 -4.14 2.06 8.16
C LEU A 231 -2.76 2.25 8.81
N ARG A 232 -2.28 3.48 8.79
CA ARG A 232 -1.02 3.89 9.39
C ARG A 232 -1.30 4.86 10.52
N LYS A 233 -0.48 4.82 11.56
CA LYS A 233 -0.63 5.66 12.75
C LYS A 233 0.51 6.65 12.82
N ILE A 234 0.20 7.93 12.78
CA ILE A 234 1.19 8.98 13.05
C ILE A 234 1.03 9.48 14.48
N LYS A 235 2.16 9.65 15.18
CA LYS A 235 2.22 10.27 16.51
C LYS A 235 3.39 11.26 16.55
N ILE A 236 3.05 12.54 16.68
CA ILE A 236 4.03 13.62 16.83
C ILE A 236 4.21 13.88 18.34
N PRO A 237 5.42 14.29 18.81
CA PRO A 237 5.61 14.66 20.21
C PRO A 237 4.56 15.68 20.68
N ASN A 238 3.92 15.39 21.81
CA ASN A 238 2.89 16.23 22.45
C ASN A 238 1.66 16.53 21.56
N ASP A 239 1.34 15.65 20.61
CA ASP A 239 0.13 15.77 19.78
C ASP A 239 -0.72 14.49 19.85
N LEU A 240 -1.96 14.61 19.37
CA LEU A 240 -2.87 13.49 19.24
C LEU A 240 -2.36 12.51 18.20
N SER A 241 -2.49 11.21 18.50
CA SER A 241 -2.22 10.18 17.51
C SER A 241 -3.37 10.10 16.51
N ARG A 242 -3.04 9.94 15.22
CA ARG A 242 -4.00 9.94 14.13
C ARG A 242 -3.79 8.73 13.24
N GLU A 243 -4.89 8.10 12.85
CA GLU A 243 -4.89 7.06 11.83
C GLU A 243 -5.10 7.69 10.47
N PHE A 244 -4.31 7.26 9.49
CA PHE A 244 -4.30 7.82 8.15
C PHE A 244 -3.99 6.77 7.09
N PHE A 245 -4.27 7.13 5.84
CA PHE A 245 -3.76 6.44 4.66
C PHE A 245 -3.25 7.45 3.63
N VAL A 246 -2.44 6.96 2.69
CA VAL A 246 -1.87 7.76 1.61
C VAL A 246 -2.67 7.53 0.33
N LYS A 247 -3.31 8.58 -0.17
CA LYS A 247 -4.14 8.51 -1.39
C LYS A 247 -3.32 8.75 -2.66
N ASN A 248 -2.51 9.81 -2.66
CA ASN A 248 -1.85 10.33 -3.86
C ASN A 248 -0.37 9.94 -3.99
N GLY A 249 0.10 8.99 -3.18
CA GLY A 249 1.53 8.73 -3.01
C GLY A 249 2.25 9.92 -2.38
N PHE A 250 3.54 10.09 -2.70
CA PHE A 250 4.33 11.23 -2.24
C PHE A 250 5.29 11.71 -3.32
N THR A 251 5.62 13.00 -3.27
CA THR A 251 6.60 13.62 -4.16
C THR A 251 7.87 13.94 -3.39
N VAL A 252 9.02 13.79 -4.06
CA VAL A 252 10.33 14.16 -3.49
C VAL A 252 10.85 15.40 -4.22
N ASN A 253 10.77 16.53 -3.52
CA ASN A 253 11.19 17.83 -4.00
C ASN A 253 12.54 18.22 -3.39
N ASN A 254 13.08 19.35 -3.85
CA ASN A 254 14.31 19.95 -3.34
C ASN A 254 15.47 18.96 -3.30
N LEU A 255 15.73 18.30 -4.43
CA LEU A 255 16.72 17.23 -4.52
C LEU A 255 18.11 17.81 -4.71
N TYR A 256 18.98 17.56 -3.74
CA TYR A 256 20.38 17.95 -3.77
C TYR A 256 21.28 16.73 -3.63
N SER A 257 22.04 16.42 -4.67
CA SER A 257 23.16 15.48 -4.61
C SER A 257 24.49 16.24 -4.56
N ARG A 258 25.21 16.08 -3.47
CA ARG A 258 26.59 16.54 -3.29
C ARG A 258 27.49 15.32 -3.02
N PRO A 259 28.82 15.46 -3.12
CA PRO A 259 29.73 14.38 -2.78
C PRO A 259 29.54 13.83 -1.36
N ASP A 260 29.17 14.70 -0.40
CA ASP A 260 29.10 14.35 1.02
C ASP A 260 27.70 13.96 1.51
N PHE A 261 26.66 14.29 0.74
CA PHE A 261 25.29 13.95 1.09
C PHE A 261 24.33 14.02 -0.09
N MET A 262 23.24 13.27 0.05
CA MET A 262 22.02 13.43 -0.73
C MET A 262 20.90 13.93 0.19
N PHE A 263 20.14 14.91 -0.29
CA PHE A 263 19.04 15.53 0.43
C PHE A 263 17.81 15.61 -0.47
N GLY A 264 16.63 15.42 0.13
CA GLY A 264 15.34 15.63 -0.50
C GLY A 264 14.25 15.91 0.55
N ILE A 265 13.22 16.63 0.14
CA ILE A 265 12.02 16.90 0.94
C ILE A 265 10.89 16.06 0.39
N ILE A 266 10.35 15.18 1.21
CA ILE A 266 9.14 14.44 0.91
C ILE A 266 7.94 15.30 1.30
N GLU A 267 7.02 15.42 0.36
CA GLU A 267 5.68 15.94 0.62
C GLU A 267 4.66 14.85 0.31
N CYS A 268 3.85 14.50 1.30
CA CYS A 268 2.84 13.47 1.21
C CYS A 268 1.50 14.01 1.72
N VAL A 269 0.45 13.87 0.92
CA VAL A 269 -0.92 14.17 1.37
C VAL A 269 -1.48 12.92 2.04
N ILE A 270 -1.70 13.03 3.35
CA ILE A 270 -2.29 11.99 4.17
C ILE A 270 -3.74 12.34 4.48
N VAL A 271 -4.60 11.33 4.40
CA VAL A 271 -6.02 11.49 4.70
C VAL A 271 -6.29 10.86 6.06
N GLN A 272 -6.75 11.66 7.02
CA GLN A 272 -7.11 11.18 8.34
C GLN A 272 -8.45 10.45 8.31
N VAL A 273 -8.49 9.32 9.02
CA VAL A 273 -9.73 8.62 9.32
C VAL A 273 -10.23 9.09 10.68
N GLU A 274 -11.36 9.80 10.71
CA GLU A 274 -12.03 10.20 11.95
C GLU A 274 -13.23 9.29 12.19
N GLY A 275 -13.12 8.35 13.12
CA GLY A 275 -14.22 7.48 13.53
C GLY A 275 -13.84 6.00 13.63
N ILE A 276 -14.74 5.20 14.21
CA ILE A 276 -14.60 3.74 14.33
C ILE A 276 -14.46 3.18 12.91
N VAL A 277 -13.31 2.61 12.58
CA VAL A 277 -13.18 1.77 11.38
C VAL A 277 -14.25 0.70 11.48
N LYS A 278 -15.27 0.75 10.60
CA LYS A 278 -16.30 -0.30 10.54
C LYS A 278 -15.61 -1.59 10.14
N LYS A 279 -15.27 -2.40 11.14
CA LYS A 279 -14.74 -3.74 10.90
C LYS A 279 -15.83 -4.57 10.24
N TYR A 280 -15.42 -5.40 9.30
CA TYR A 280 -16.35 -6.32 8.66
C TYR A 280 -16.77 -7.40 9.66
N ASN A 281 -18.07 -7.70 9.68
CA ASN A 281 -18.54 -8.86 10.42
C ASN A 281 -18.09 -10.13 9.70
N GLN A 282 -17.66 -11.12 10.47
CA GLN A 282 -17.27 -12.43 9.96
C GLN A 282 -18.10 -13.52 10.61
N THR A 283 -18.29 -14.60 9.87
CA THR A 283 -19.11 -15.73 10.30
C THR A 283 -18.26 -16.99 10.32
N ILE A 284 -18.34 -17.74 11.44
CA ILE A 284 -17.79 -19.09 11.53
C ILE A 284 -18.83 -20.06 10.97
N THR A 285 -18.41 -20.87 10.00
CA THR A 285 -19.15 -22.03 9.53
C THR A 285 -18.54 -23.25 10.21
N PHE A 286 -19.33 -23.87 11.09
CA PHE A 286 -18.93 -25.07 11.80
C PHE A 286 -20.06 -26.10 11.65
N PRO A 287 -20.00 -27.00 10.66
CA PRO A 287 -20.96 -28.08 10.48
C PRO A 287 -20.94 -29.04 11.68
N ALA A 288 -22.04 -29.76 11.87
CA ALA A 288 -22.13 -30.77 12.93
C ALA A 288 -21.02 -31.81 12.80
N ILE A 289 -20.37 -32.12 13.93
CA ILE A 289 -19.37 -33.18 13.98
C ILE A 289 -20.11 -34.52 14.01
N VAL A 290 -19.79 -35.40 13.06
CA VAL A 290 -20.32 -36.77 13.05
C VAL A 290 -19.85 -37.50 14.31
N ASN A 291 -20.75 -38.27 14.93
CA ASN A 291 -20.40 -39.10 16.09
C ASN A 291 -19.16 -39.95 15.77
N LYS A 292 -18.29 -40.08 16.77
CA LYS A 292 -17.05 -40.84 16.68
C LYS A 292 -17.09 -42.04 17.62
N PHE A 293 -16.19 -42.97 17.39
CA PHE A 293 -15.94 -44.09 18.29
C PHE A 293 -14.66 -43.82 19.08
N VAL A 294 -14.51 -44.47 20.24
CA VAL A 294 -13.33 -44.29 21.11
C VAL A 294 -12.01 -44.67 20.42
N ASP A 295 -12.06 -45.52 19.39
CA ASP A 295 -10.93 -45.97 18.57
C ASP A 295 -10.79 -45.17 17.25
N SER A 296 -11.59 -44.13 17.05
CA SER A 296 -11.48 -43.28 15.87
C SER A 296 -10.16 -42.50 15.86
N GLU A 297 -9.51 -42.46 14.70
CA GLU A 297 -8.30 -41.66 14.50
C GLU A 297 -8.55 -40.17 14.71
N ASP A 298 -7.46 -39.45 15.03
CA ASP A 298 -7.41 -38.00 15.07
C ASP A 298 -7.95 -37.40 13.78
N PHE A 299 -8.73 -36.33 13.90
CA PHE A 299 -9.35 -35.70 12.75
C PHE A 299 -9.37 -34.18 12.83
N TRP A 300 -9.51 -33.57 11.66
CA TRP A 300 -9.72 -32.13 11.52
C TRP A 300 -11.20 -31.86 11.24
N PRO A 301 -11.89 -31.09 12.10
CA PRO A 301 -13.26 -30.69 11.81
C PRO A 301 -13.29 -29.71 10.63
N GLN A 302 -14.38 -29.76 9.85
CA GLN A 302 -14.61 -28.86 8.71
C GLN A 302 -15.04 -27.47 9.19
N VAL A 303 -14.14 -26.73 9.84
CA VAL A 303 -14.41 -25.39 10.36
C VAL A 303 -13.79 -24.33 9.44
N SER A 304 -14.55 -23.30 9.08
CA SER A 304 -14.06 -22.19 8.26
C SER A 304 -14.62 -20.86 8.74
N VAL A 305 -13.92 -19.77 8.40
CA VAL A 305 -14.37 -18.41 8.67
C VAL A 305 -14.36 -17.60 7.38
N SER A 306 -15.37 -16.77 7.19
CA SER A 306 -15.53 -15.97 5.97
C SER A 306 -14.38 -14.99 5.70
N SER A 307 -13.61 -14.63 6.73
CA SER A 307 -12.48 -13.70 6.66
C SER A 307 -11.15 -14.36 6.24
N GLY A 308 -11.07 -15.69 6.25
CA GLY A 308 -9.81 -16.44 6.06
C GLY A 308 -8.85 -16.39 7.25
N LEU A 309 -9.23 -15.79 8.38
CA LEU A 309 -8.39 -15.73 9.59
C LEU A 309 -8.26 -17.10 10.29
N PRO A 310 -7.12 -17.39 10.96
CA PRO A 310 -6.90 -18.67 11.63
C PRO A 310 -7.83 -18.83 12.84
N ILE A 311 -8.56 -19.95 12.89
CA ILE A 311 -9.53 -20.27 13.95
C ILE A 311 -8.84 -20.95 15.12
N THR A 312 -9.38 -20.79 16.33
CA THR A 312 -8.97 -21.55 17.52
C THR A 312 -10.10 -22.46 17.97
N LEU A 313 -9.80 -23.73 18.20
CA LEU A 313 -10.73 -24.68 18.80
C LEU A 313 -10.42 -24.92 20.28
N THR A 314 -11.45 -25.09 21.09
CA THR A 314 -11.33 -25.53 22.48
C THR A 314 -12.33 -26.63 22.77
N SER A 315 -11.99 -27.53 23.70
CA SER A 315 -12.84 -28.62 24.17
C SER A 315 -13.35 -28.30 25.57
N SER A 316 -14.62 -28.56 25.85
CA SER A 316 -15.16 -28.45 27.21
C SER A 316 -14.78 -29.63 28.10
N ASN A 317 -14.32 -30.74 27.52
CA ASN A 317 -13.99 -31.97 28.23
C ASN A 317 -12.82 -32.71 27.54
N GLU A 318 -11.61 -32.46 28.02
CA GLU A 318 -10.37 -33.07 27.51
C GLU A 318 -10.26 -34.57 27.82
N SER A 319 -11.02 -35.09 28.79
CA SER A 319 -11.11 -36.54 29.05
C SER A 319 -11.95 -37.30 28.01
N VAL A 320 -12.66 -36.59 27.13
CA VAL A 320 -13.39 -37.17 25.99
C VAL A 320 -12.69 -36.81 24.68
N ALA A 321 -12.30 -35.54 24.52
CA ALA A 321 -11.61 -35.08 23.33
C ALA A 321 -10.67 -33.92 23.65
N GLU A 322 -9.40 -34.06 23.29
CA GLU A 322 -8.35 -33.05 23.40
C GLU A 322 -8.18 -32.31 22.06
N VAL A 323 -7.94 -31.00 22.10
CA VAL A 323 -7.59 -30.23 20.90
C VAL A 323 -6.08 -30.03 20.87
N LEU A 324 -5.43 -30.66 19.91
CA LEU A 324 -3.99 -30.59 19.67
C LEU A 324 -3.63 -29.40 18.76
N SER A 325 -2.31 -29.20 18.55
CA SER A 325 -1.79 -28.18 17.65
C SER A 325 -2.36 -28.31 16.22
N GLY A 326 -2.64 -27.17 15.59
CA GLY A 326 -3.27 -27.15 14.27
C GLY A 326 -4.77 -27.49 14.29
N ASN A 327 -5.45 -27.37 15.44
CA ASN A 327 -6.88 -27.65 15.62
C ASN A 327 -7.28 -29.10 15.30
N ARG A 328 -6.36 -30.05 15.52
CA ARG A 328 -6.63 -31.48 15.38
C ARG A 328 -7.30 -31.99 16.65
N ILE A 329 -8.40 -32.73 16.51
CA ILE A 329 -9.12 -33.31 17.65
C ILE A 329 -8.62 -34.74 17.87
N HIS A 330 -8.10 -35.01 19.07
CA HIS A 330 -7.72 -36.33 19.55
C HIS A 330 -8.78 -36.87 20.51
N ILE A 331 -9.23 -38.11 20.30
CA ILE A 331 -10.25 -38.74 21.15
C ILE A 331 -9.56 -39.49 22.28
N THR A 332 -9.94 -39.16 23.51
CA THR A 332 -9.31 -39.70 24.73
C THR A 332 -10.25 -40.61 25.51
N GLY A 333 -11.57 -40.50 25.32
CA GLY A 333 -12.54 -41.29 26.05
C GLY A 333 -13.97 -41.21 25.53
N ILE A 334 -14.81 -42.12 26.04
CA ILE A 334 -16.24 -42.18 25.72
C ILE A 334 -16.97 -41.04 26.45
N GLY A 335 -17.91 -40.39 25.78
CA GLY A 335 -18.73 -39.35 26.40
C GLY A 335 -19.13 -38.25 25.42
N GLN A 336 -19.38 -37.06 25.97
CA GLN A 336 -19.71 -35.88 25.19
C GLN A 336 -18.73 -34.76 25.51
N SER A 337 -18.27 -34.07 24.48
CA SER A 337 -17.53 -32.82 24.60
C SER A 337 -18.14 -31.75 23.69
N ILE A 338 -18.16 -30.51 24.16
CA ILE A 338 -18.53 -29.35 23.36
C ILE A 338 -17.25 -28.78 22.78
N ILE A 339 -17.14 -28.80 21.45
CA ILE A 339 -16.05 -28.17 20.72
C ILE A 339 -16.50 -26.75 20.36
N THR A 340 -15.75 -25.76 20.84
CA THR A 340 -16.03 -24.34 20.59
C THR A 340 -15.02 -23.80 19.60
N ALA A 341 -15.51 -23.24 18.49
CA ALA A 341 -14.71 -22.50 17.53
C ALA A 341 -14.80 -21.00 17.82
N THR A 342 -13.64 -20.36 17.99
CA THR A 342 -13.53 -18.93 18.23
C THR A 342 -12.64 -18.25 17.19
N GLN A 343 -12.98 -17.00 16.89
CA GLN A 343 -12.17 -16.13 16.05
C GLN A 343 -12.25 -14.70 16.61
N PRO A 344 -11.18 -14.21 17.26
CA PRO A 344 -11.19 -12.88 17.89
C PRO A 344 -11.25 -11.72 16.88
N GLY A 345 -10.99 -11.97 15.60
CA GLY A 345 -10.87 -10.91 14.60
C GLY A 345 -9.53 -10.20 14.68
N ASN A 346 -9.43 -9.08 13.98
CA ASN A 346 -8.20 -8.30 13.88
C ASN A 346 -8.54 -6.81 13.64
N GLU A 347 -7.61 -6.03 13.09
CA GLU A 347 -7.84 -4.63 12.73
C GLU A 347 -8.97 -4.44 11.69
N GLN A 348 -9.24 -5.45 10.87
CA GLN A 348 -10.19 -5.41 9.76
C GLN A 348 -11.54 -6.11 10.05
N PHE A 349 -11.56 -7.13 10.89
CA PHE A 349 -12.76 -7.94 11.18
C PHE A 349 -13.16 -7.90 12.66
N ASN A 350 -14.46 -7.77 12.93
CA ASN A 350 -15.01 -7.91 14.28
C ASN A 350 -14.83 -9.35 14.75
N ALA A 351 -14.78 -9.60 16.07
CA ALA A 351 -14.82 -10.96 16.59
C ALA A 351 -16.04 -11.70 16.05
N ALA A 352 -15.84 -12.92 15.54
CA ALA A 352 -16.95 -13.73 15.07
C ALA A 352 -17.75 -14.24 16.26
N THR A 353 -19.07 -14.40 16.11
CA THR A 353 -19.86 -15.12 17.11
C THR A 353 -19.35 -16.56 17.23
N PRO A 354 -18.93 -17.02 18.42
CA PRO A 354 -18.45 -18.38 18.60
C PRO A 354 -19.49 -19.41 18.14
N LYS A 355 -19.02 -20.50 17.54
CA LYS A 355 -19.88 -21.62 17.15
C LYS A 355 -19.49 -22.85 17.95
N ILE A 356 -20.49 -23.55 18.44
CA ILE A 356 -20.32 -24.76 19.24
C ILE A 356 -20.85 -25.96 18.46
N GLN A 357 -20.14 -27.07 18.57
CA GLN A 357 -20.61 -28.36 18.09
C GLN A 357 -20.42 -29.43 19.16
N ILE A 358 -21.39 -30.31 19.27
CA ILE A 358 -21.33 -31.43 20.21
C ILE A 358 -20.62 -32.58 19.51
N LEU A 359 -19.50 -33.00 20.06
CA LEU A 359 -18.86 -34.27 19.74
C LEU A 359 -19.39 -35.33 20.69
N ARG A 360 -19.99 -36.39 20.13
CA ARG A 360 -20.35 -37.59 20.88
C ARG A 360 -19.40 -38.71 20.50
N VAL A 361 -18.76 -39.29 21.51
CA VAL A 361 -17.89 -40.46 21.38
C VAL A 361 -18.60 -41.64 22.04
N THR A 362 -18.81 -42.71 21.28
CA THR A 362 -19.42 -43.95 21.78
C THR A 362 -18.42 -45.11 21.74
N GLU A 363 -18.79 -46.24 22.35
CA GLU A 363 -18.06 -47.49 22.20
C GLU A 363 -17.99 -47.90 20.72
N ALA A 364 -16.88 -48.53 20.33
CA ALA A 364 -16.68 -49.03 18.98
C ALA A 364 -17.82 -49.97 18.58
N ASN A 365 -18.33 -49.81 17.36
CA ASN A 365 -19.42 -50.63 16.84
C ASN A 365 -18.89 -52.04 16.55
N ASN A 366 -18.88 -52.92 17.55
CA ASN A 366 -18.52 -54.32 17.39
C ASN A 366 -19.69 -55.05 16.71
N GLN A 367 -19.77 -54.95 15.38
CA GLN A 367 -20.61 -55.84 14.58
C GLN A 367 -20.02 -57.26 14.66
N PHE A 368 -20.40 -57.99 15.70
CA PHE A 368 -20.21 -59.44 15.72
C PHE A 368 -21.17 -60.06 14.71
N THR A 369 -20.70 -60.29 13.49
CA THR A 369 -21.35 -61.21 12.55
C THR A 369 -21.25 -62.62 13.14
N TYR A 370 -22.30 -63.08 13.81
CA TYR A 370 -22.43 -64.50 14.17
C TYR A 370 -22.83 -65.28 12.92
N THR A 371 -21.85 -65.86 12.23
CA THR A 371 -22.12 -66.89 11.23
C THR A 371 -22.35 -68.21 11.97
N PHE A 372 -23.59 -68.67 12.04
CA PHE A 372 -23.88 -70.01 12.55
C PHE A 372 -23.31 -71.05 11.57
N PRO A 373 -22.45 -71.99 12.02
CA PRO A 373 -21.78 -72.91 11.11
C PRO A 373 -22.69 -74.03 10.54
N TYR A 374 -23.97 -74.13 10.93
CA TYR A 374 -24.88 -75.17 10.42
C TYR A 374 -26.33 -74.69 10.35
N PRO A 375 -27.12 -75.12 9.33
CA PRO A 375 -28.55 -74.87 9.28
C PRO A 375 -29.28 -75.64 10.39
N LEU A 376 -30.24 -74.98 11.04
CA LEU A 376 -31.20 -75.65 11.93
C LEU A 376 -32.04 -76.61 11.08
N SER A 377 -32.16 -77.84 11.59
CA SER A 377 -32.73 -79.04 10.98
C SER A 377 -34.02 -78.85 10.18
#